data_AF-A0A7V8E461-F1
#
_entry.id   AF-A0A7V8E461-F1
#
_cell.length_a   1.000
_cell.length_b   1.000
_cell.length_c   1.000
_cell.angle_alpha   90.00
_cell.angle_beta   90.00
_cell.angle_gamma   90.00
#
_symmetry.space_group_name_H-M   'P 1'
#
loop_
_entity.id
_entity.type
_entity.pdbx_description
1 polymer ?
#
loop_
_entity_poly.entity_id
_entity_poly.type
_entity_poly.pdbx_seq_one_letter_code
_entity_poly.pdbx_strand_id
1 'polypeptide(L)'
;MWTLAPMLCGVVDVIIGRAMNTSFPGRHFAAFALASLAAGCGGRQGAGVVPAMPEVRTVETAVLATVTKAGGTETGQPGYLGIAVAAGEDGVLRVIDAAAGSPAAKAGVKAGDVLLEFDGESLADAEDLRERVLASVPGAATTLLVERGGAEVTLPVEISAVSRPLALAAQRAILGIQLGASPDGRGAPVSRVTKDSPAEKAGLKAKDLLLAVDDQQVNALAQLTDYLATKNPGEAVTLAIERDGKPQGIRATLMADPATEPRLPSYWKKDFYRLAVIGVEFADVKHNAKVAAKDWDEQFFSKATYADRRSATGQPVYGSLNDYYVEQSCGAFRIEGKVFDWVQVEKKRAEYSPGTGSRAQDVFFTEVLTKLEARDGKAALETIDGILFIYAGGWAQGNRGGLYWPHRGTATVATKRWPFIIAPEGGERMNNISVVAHEFGHILGLPDLYARPENPGSTGLGGWSVMSNQVANGRPQHMDPWCKEQLGWLKPAVIDPRVPQRLVLSPVEGSATECFKVLVRPDGSEYFLLENRKKHKFDRDLAAEGLMIWRVVKRHVALVVSHGIDGPAAPGVFLRSIPYPSASNDAFTPFTTPSSRSQLGGGWPVSITNIRKLEDGRVEFTIGVEYE
;
A
#
# COMPACT_ATOMS: atom_id res chain seq x y z
N MET A 1 -33.21 -31.98 -48.41
CA MET A 1 -33.47 -30.93 -49.41
C MET A 1 -32.56 -29.73 -49.14
N TRP A 2 -31.27 -29.90 -49.41
CA TRP A 2 -30.21 -28.87 -49.40
C TRP A 2 -29.23 -29.30 -50.50
N THR A 3 -28.83 -28.40 -51.42
CA THR A 3 -28.18 -28.79 -52.68
C THR A 3 -27.07 -27.85 -53.13
N LEU A 4 -25.86 -28.41 -53.22
CA LEU A 4 -24.80 -28.14 -54.21
C LEU A 4 -24.10 -26.76 -54.23
N ALA A 5 -22.91 -26.75 -54.85
CA ALA A 5 -21.99 -25.62 -54.97
C ALA A 5 -21.57 -25.40 -56.47
N PRO A 6 -20.30 -25.20 -56.88
CA PRO A 6 -19.74 -23.87 -57.21
C PRO A 6 -19.12 -23.70 -58.62
N MET A 7 -18.83 -22.45 -59.05
CA MET A 7 -17.88 -22.02 -60.13
C MET A 7 -17.55 -20.51 -59.95
N LEU A 8 -16.40 -19.87 -60.23
CA LEU A 8 -15.06 -20.22 -60.78
C LEU A 8 -14.77 -19.79 -62.26
N CYS A 9 -14.28 -18.54 -62.46
CA CYS A 9 -13.47 -17.99 -63.58
C CYS A 9 -12.95 -16.57 -63.19
N GLY A 10 -11.86 -15.99 -63.73
CA GLY A 10 -10.87 -16.41 -64.73
C GLY A 10 -9.67 -15.42 -64.78
N VAL A 11 -8.59 -15.71 -65.54
CA VAL A 11 -7.27 -15.03 -65.48
C VAL A 11 -6.88 -14.30 -66.78
N VAL A 12 -6.22 -13.13 -66.68
CA VAL A 12 -5.28 -12.54 -67.69
C VAL A 12 -4.14 -11.79 -66.94
N ASP A 13 -2.96 -11.63 -67.56
CA ASP A 13 -1.69 -11.37 -66.85
C ASP A 13 -0.73 -10.35 -67.55
N VAL A 14 0.18 -9.74 -66.76
CA VAL A 14 1.56 -9.28 -67.11
C VAL A 14 1.85 -8.01 -68.00
N ILE A 15 3.10 -7.48 -67.83
CA ILE A 15 3.88 -6.42 -68.56
C ILE A 15 3.96 -4.96 -68.00
N ILE A 16 4.79 -4.80 -66.96
CA ILE A 16 6.02 -3.93 -66.84
C ILE A 16 6.24 -2.77 -67.85
N GLY A 17 6.65 -1.56 -67.41
CA GLY A 17 7.15 -0.53 -68.36
C GLY A 17 7.80 0.80 -67.89
N ARG A 18 9.02 0.78 -67.32
CA ARG A 18 10.06 1.86 -67.34
C ARG A 18 9.82 3.21 -66.60
N ALA A 19 10.93 3.95 -66.41
CA ALA A 19 11.03 5.22 -65.67
C ALA A 19 12.03 6.22 -66.29
N MET A 20 11.83 7.51 -66.02
CA MET A 20 12.75 8.68 -66.13
C MET A 20 12.07 9.82 -65.34
N ASN A 21 12.62 10.55 -64.35
CA ASN A 21 13.96 11.06 -64.00
C ASN A 21 14.40 12.34 -64.74
N THR A 22 14.14 13.52 -64.14
CA THR A 22 14.91 14.78 -64.33
C THR A 22 14.67 15.83 -63.22
N SER A 23 15.72 16.13 -62.43
CA SER A 23 16.16 17.45 -61.90
C SER A 23 15.19 18.59 -61.45
N PHE A 24 15.25 18.96 -60.15
CA PHE A 24 15.77 20.22 -59.55
C PHE A 24 15.77 21.56 -60.37
N PRO A 25 15.82 22.76 -59.73
CA PRO A 25 15.14 23.24 -58.50
C PRO A 25 14.75 24.77 -58.52
N GLY A 26 14.20 25.35 -57.42
CA GLY A 26 14.56 26.74 -57.03
C GLY A 26 13.53 27.71 -56.40
N ARG A 27 13.82 28.14 -55.16
CA ARG A 27 13.68 29.50 -54.56
C ARG A 27 12.33 30.27 -54.52
N HIS A 28 11.75 30.27 -53.31
CA HIS A 28 11.42 31.45 -52.45
C HIS A 28 10.52 32.63 -52.86
N PHE A 29 9.81 33.13 -51.83
CA PHE A 29 9.22 34.47 -51.62
C PHE A 29 8.16 35.00 -52.60
N ALA A 30 6.91 35.07 -52.10
CA ALA A 30 6.35 36.34 -51.60
C ALA A 30 5.17 36.08 -50.65
N ALA A 31 4.93 36.99 -49.71
CA ALA A 31 3.70 37.04 -48.93
C ALA A 31 2.82 38.20 -49.43
N PHE A 32 1.51 38.01 -49.42
CA PHE A 32 0.53 39.10 -49.57
C PHE A 32 -0.62 38.91 -48.57
N ALA A 33 -1.15 40.02 -48.10
CA ALA A 33 -2.24 40.10 -47.13
C ALA A 33 -3.30 41.12 -47.61
N LEU A 34 -4.36 41.27 -46.81
CA LEU A 34 -5.58 42.05 -47.08
C LEU A 34 -6.53 41.41 -48.12
N ALA A 35 -7.86 41.54 -48.00
CA ALA A 35 -8.66 41.88 -46.81
C ALA A 35 -10.15 41.50 -47.00
N SER A 36 -10.84 41.35 -45.85
CA SER A 36 -12.24 41.70 -45.61
C SER A 36 -13.34 41.35 -46.64
N LEU A 37 -14.28 40.51 -46.20
CA LEU A 37 -15.70 40.72 -46.48
C LEU A 37 -16.50 40.30 -45.25
N ALA A 38 -17.40 41.17 -44.77
CA ALA A 38 -18.20 40.94 -43.57
C ALA A 38 -19.56 41.65 -43.66
N ALA A 39 -20.65 40.88 -43.62
CA ALA A 39 -22.01 41.32 -43.30
C ALA A 39 -22.89 40.07 -43.08
N GLY A 40 -23.65 40.00 -41.99
CA GLY A 40 -24.47 38.83 -41.66
C GLY A 40 -24.88 38.77 -40.19
N CYS A 41 -25.63 39.76 -39.73
CA CYS A 41 -25.98 39.91 -38.31
C CYS A 41 -27.24 39.11 -37.92
N GLY A 42 -27.25 38.50 -36.73
CA GLY A 42 -28.49 38.09 -36.06
C GLY A 42 -28.35 36.97 -35.03
N GLY A 43 -28.61 37.28 -33.75
CA GLY A 43 -28.79 36.27 -32.68
C GLY A 43 -27.71 36.27 -31.59
N ARG A 44 -27.99 36.90 -30.44
CA ARG A 44 -27.23 36.71 -29.20
C ARG A 44 -27.85 35.58 -28.38
N GLN A 45 -27.03 34.69 -27.85
CA GLN A 45 -27.10 34.26 -26.45
C GLN A 45 -25.69 33.90 -25.96
N GLY A 46 -25.50 33.84 -24.65
CA GLY A 46 -24.17 33.92 -24.04
C GLY A 46 -23.32 32.67 -24.21
N ALA A 47 -22.42 32.67 -25.19
CA ALA A 47 -21.22 31.85 -25.11
C ALA A 47 -20.37 32.38 -23.95
N GLY A 48 -20.38 31.67 -22.81
CA GLY A 48 -19.38 31.88 -21.77
C GLY A 48 -17.99 31.72 -22.37
N VAL A 49 -17.03 32.53 -21.92
CA VAL A 49 -15.63 32.37 -22.35
C VAL A 49 -15.12 31.05 -21.78
N VAL A 50 -15.19 29.99 -22.58
CA VAL A 50 -14.44 28.75 -22.33
C VAL A 50 -12.97 29.19 -22.25
N PRO A 51 -12.32 29.07 -21.08
CA PRO A 51 -10.93 29.47 -20.96
C PRO A 51 -10.12 28.64 -21.96
N ALA A 52 -9.27 29.30 -22.75
CA ALA A 52 -8.48 28.63 -23.77
C ALA A 52 -7.66 27.51 -23.12
N MET A 53 -8.08 26.25 -23.34
CA MET A 53 -7.47 25.10 -22.67
C MET A 53 -5.98 25.08 -22.98
N PRO A 54 -5.10 25.06 -21.96
CA PRO A 54 -3.68 25.23 -22.18
C PRO A 54 -3.11 24.12 -23.06
N GLU A 55 -1.95 24.41 -23.65
CA GLU A 55 -1.13 23.43 -24.36
C GLU A 55 -0.87 22.20 -23.47
N VAL A 56 -0.69 21.04 -24.11
CA VAL A 56 -0.45 19.77 -23.40
C VAL A 56 0.89 19.86 -22.65
N ARG A 57 0.87 19.64 -21.33
CA ARG A 57 2.06 19.75 -20.47
C ARG A 57 2.60 18.38 -20.06
N THR A 58 3.91 18.23 -20.13
CA THR A 58 4.68 17.14 -19.51
C THR A 58 4.91 17.42 -18.03
N VAL A 59 5.45 16.44 -17.29
CA VAL A 59 5.96 16.61 -15.92
C VAL A 59 6.85 17.85 -15.75
N GLU A 60 7.72 18.12 -16.72
CA GLU A 60 8.68 19.25 -16.68
C GLU A 60 8.02 20.63 -16.90
N THR A 61 6.82 20.66 -17.48
CA THR A 61 6.14 21.88 -17.95
C THR A 61 4.78 22.11 -17.30
N ALA A 62 4.36 21.23 -16.39
CA ALA A 62 3.11 21.34 -15.64
C ALA A 62 3.12 22.52 -14.66
N VAL A 63 1.94 23.07 -14.35
CA VAL A 63 1.80 24.12 -13.34
C VAL A 63 1.85 23.50 -11.94
N LEU A 64 2.96 23.72 -11.24
CA LEU A 64 3.26 23.10 -9.96
C LEU A 64 2.64 23.83 -8.77
N ALA A 65 2.27 23.09 -7.73
CA ALA A 65 1.82 23.64 -6.46
C ALA A 65 2.98 24.26 -5.67
N THR A 66 2.75 25.43 -5.07
CA THR A 66 3.68 26.03 -4.10
C THR A 66 3.54 25.31 -2.76
N VAL A 67 4.41 24.34 -2.49
CA VAL A 67 4.42 23.58 -1.22
C VAL A 67 5.10 24.41 -0.13
N THR A 68 4.32 25.22 0.58
CA THR A 68 4.74 25.78 1.87
C THR A 68 4.70 24.69 2.94
N LYS A 69 5.80 24.54 3.71
CA LYS A 69 5.81 23.66 4.87
C LYS A 69 4.83 24.19 5.92
N ALA A 70 3.73 23.50 6.14
CA ALA A 70 2.72 23.90 7.12
C ALA A 70 3.35 24.08 8.51
N GLY A 71 3.17 25.26 9.10
CA GLY A 71 3.28 25.43 10.54
C GLY A 71 2.15 24.67 11.22
N GLY A 72 2.39 24.17 12.44
CA GLY A 72 1.37 23.41 13.18
C GLY A 72 0.19 24.29 13.59
N THR A 73 -0.88 24.29 12.80
CA THR A 73 -2.18 24.86 13.16
C THR A 73 -3.20 23.73 13.20
N GLU A 74 -3.83 23.50 14.36
CA GLU A 74 -4.89 22.51 14.49
C GLU A 74 -6.13 22.97 13.70
N THR A 75 -6.56 22.17 12.73
CA THR A 75 -7.84 22.36 12.04
C THR A 75 -8.90 21.51 12.71
N GLY A 76 -10.04 22.10 13.06
CA GLY A 76 -11.17 21.39 13.67
C GLY A 76 -11.63 20.19 12.84
N GLN A 77 -12.11 19.15 13.52
CA GLN A 77 -12.69 17.96 12.89
C GLN A 77 -14.16 18.24 12.48
N PRO A 78 -14.71 17.54 11.48
CA PRO A 78 -16.13 17.63 11.16
C PRO A 78 -17.01 17.00 12.25
N GLY A 79 -18.29 17.38 12.25
CA GLY A 79 -19.30 16.88 13.18
C GLY A 79 -19.71 15.42 12.93
N TYR A 80 -20.10 14.75 14.01
CA TYR A 80 -20.54 13.36 14.05
C TYR A 80 -21.76 13.21 14.96
N LEU A 81 -22.83 12.62 14.40
CA LEU A 81 -24.07 12.30 15.10
C LEU A 81 -24.23 10.78 15.35
N GLY A 82 -23.75 9.94 14.43
CA GLY A 82 -23.79 8.47 14.53
C GLY A 82 -25.20 7.88 14.52
N ILE A 83 -26.03 8.41 13.63
CA ILE A 83 -27.37 7.93 13.26
C ILE A 83 -27.30 7.37 11.82
N ALA A 84 -28.11 6.36 11.51
CA ALA A 84 -28.33 5.89 10.14
C ALA A 84 -29.82 6.01 9.80
N VAL A 85 -30.14 6.66 8.69
CA VAL A 85 -31.51 6.88 8.21
C VAL A 85 -31.67 6.42 6.76
N ALA A 86 -32.90 6.10 6.36
CA ALA A 86 -33.28 5.99 4.95
C ALA A 86 -34.70 6.51 4.73
N ALA A 87 -34.99 6.99 3.52
CA ALA A 87 -36.35 7.25 3.08
C ALA A 87 -37.08 5.92 2.78
N GLY A 88 -38.36 5.83 3.15
CA GLY A 88 -39.26 4.80 2.63
C GLY A 88 -39.76 5.13 1.22
N GLU A 89 -40.60 4.26 0.65
CA GLU A 89 -41.34 4.54 -0.61
C GLU A 89 -42.33 5.73 -0.45
N ASP A 90 -42.62 6.10 0.80
CA ASP A 90 -43.38 7.28 1.22
C ASP A 90 -42.54 8.56 1.29
N GLY A 91 -41.24 8.49 1.04
CA GLY A 91 -40.29 9.60 1.18
C GLY A 91 -39.91 9.94 2.62
N VAL A 92 -40.47 9.24 3.61
CA VAL A 92 -40.30 9.58 5.04
C VAL A 92 -38.97 9.07 5.56
N LEU A 93 -38.17 9.95 6.18
CA LEU A 93 -36.89 9.60 6.78
C LEU A 93 -37.08 8.78 8.06
N ARG A 94 -36.66 7.52 8.02
CA ARG A 94 -36.80 6.55 9.10
C ARG A 94 -35.42 6.13 9.60
N VAL A 95 -35.23 6.14 10.92
CA VAL A 95 -34.00 5.71 11.57
C VAL A 95 -33.87 4.19 11.48
N ILE A 96 -32.82 3.72 10.80
CA ILE A 96 -32.48 2.29 10.71
C ILE A 96 -31.69 1.87 11.94
N ASP A 97 -30.72 2.69 12.37
CA ASP A 97 -29.84 2.40 13.50
C ASP A 97 -29.34 3.68 14.19
N ALA A 98 -28.97 3.57 15.46
CA ALA A 98 -28.27 4.59 16.23
C ALA A 98 -27.05 3.94 16.89
N ALA A 99 -25.87 4.14 16.30
CA ALA A 99 -24.67 3.36 16.59
C ALA A 99 -24.29 3.40 18.08
N ALA A 100 -24.00 2.24 18.68
CA ALA A 100 -23.81 2.13 20.12
C ALA A 100 -22.73 3.08 20.68
N GLY A 101 -23.15 4.01 21.55
CA GLY A 101 -22.30 5.03 22.17
C GLY A 101 -22.13 6.33 21.36
N SER A 102 -22.81 6.47 20.22
CA SER A 102 -22.87 7.72 19.45
C SER A 102 -23.63 8.83 20.17
N PRO A 103 -23.49 10.10 19.73
CA PRO A 103 -24.35 11.18 20.20
C PRO A 103 -25.85 10.92 20.04
N ALA A 104 -26.30 10.40 18.89
CA ALA A 104 -27.70 10.03 18.68
C ALA A 104 -28.19 8.97 19.70
N ALA A 105 -27.39 7.93 19.93
CA ALA A 105 -27.72 6.89 20.91
C ALA A 105 -27.75 7.43 22.35
N LYS A 106 -26.84 8.37 22.70
CA LYS A 106 -26.83 9.07 24.00
C LYS A 106 -28.03 10.01 24.17
N ALA A 107 -28.46 10.69 23.10
CA ALA A 107 -29.65 11.53 23.07
C ALA A 107 -30.97 10.72 23.09
N GLY A 108 -30.90 9.39 22.98
CA GLY A 108 -32.06 8.51 23.08
C GLY A 108 -32.83 8.31 21.78
N VAL A 109 -32.19 8.55 20.63
CA VAL A 109 -32.66 8.13 19.29
C VAL A 109 -32.72 6.61 19.20
N LYS A 110 -33.68 6.05 18.45
CA LYS A 110 -33.91 4.61 18.31
C LYS A 110 -34.23 4.23 16.86
N ALA A 111 -33.89 3.00 16.50
CA ALA A 111 -34.38 2.40 15.27
C ALA A 111 -35.92 2.39 15.25
N GLY A 112 -36.52 2.80 14.12
CA GLY A 112 -37.96 2.95 13.95
C GLY A 112 -38.51 4.36 14.23
N ASP A 113 -37.70 5.29 14.75
CA ASP A 113 -38.07 6.72 14.81
C ASP A 113 -38.20 7.29 13.37
N VAL A 114 -39.13 8.24 13.17
CA VAL A 114 -39.16 9.10 11.98
C VAL A 114 -38.41 10.40 12.33
N LEU A 115 -37.51 10.87 11.46
CA LEU A 115 -36.75 12.09 11.68
C LEU A 115 -37.35 13.24 10.87
N LEU A 116 -37.62 14.38 11.53
CA LEU A 116 -38.32 15.54 10.96
C LEU A 116 -37.40 16.76 10.81
N GLU A 117 -36.61 17.08 11.84
CA GLU A 117 -35.80 18.30 11.89
C GLU A 117 -34.40 18.07 12.47
N PHE A 118 -33.45 18.92 12.06
CA PHE A 118 -32.12 19.07 12.62
C PHE A 118 -31.86 20.56 12.93
N ASP A 119 -31.44 20.89 14.14
CA ASP A 119 -31.23 22.25 14.65
C ASP A 119 -32.46 23.19 14.58
N GLY A 120 -33.66 22.62 14.49
CA GLY A 120 -34.92 23.37 14.31
C GLY A 120 -35.23 23.76 12.86
N GLU A 121 -34.53 23.18 11.89
CA GLU A 121 -34.88 23.25 10.46
C GLU A 121 -35.32 21.87 9.95
N SER A 122 -36.40 21.86 9.16
CA SER A 122 -36.95 20.63 8.56
C SER A 122 -36.01 20.04 7.52
N LEU A 123 -35.86 18.71 7.55
CA LEU A 123 -34.95 17.96 6.68
C LEU A 123 -35.62 17.60 5.35
N ALA A 124 -34.94 17.87 4.24
CA ALA A 124 -35.42 17.48 2.92
C ALA A 124 -35.26 15.98 2.66
N ASP A 125 -34.07 15.43 2.98
CA ASP A 125 -33.75 14.01 2.84
C ASP A 125 -32.58 13.57 3.75
N ALA A 126 -32.07 12.35 3.54
CA ALA A 126 -30.97 11.76 4.29
C ALA A 126 -29.60 12.42 4.01
N GLU A 127 -29.45 13.06 2.85
CA GLU A 127 -28.23 13.74 2.43
C GLU A 127 -28.17 15.15 3.06
N ASP A 128 -29.30 15.88 3.07
CA ASP A 128 -29.46 17.15 3.78
C ASP A 128 -29.07 17.03 5.28
N LEU A 129 -29.55 15.97 5.96
CA LEU A 129 -29.11 15.62 7.31
C LEU A 129 -27.58 15.41 7.38
N ARG A 130 -27.03 14.63 6.44
CA ARG A 130 -25.60 14.27 6.41
C ARG A 130 -24.73 15.53 6.24
N GLU A 131 -25.16 16.48 5.42
CA GLU A 131 -24.43 17.73 5.18
C GLU A 131 -24.46 18.64 6.41
N ARG A 132 -25.64 18.85 7.02
CA ARG A 132 -25.81 19.64 8.25
C ARG A 132 -24.97 19.08 9.41
N VAL A 133 -24.98 17.76 9.60
CA VAL A 133 -24.18 17.08 10.63
C VAL A 133 -22.67 17.26 10.40
N LEU A 134 -22.20 17.24 9.15
CA LEU A 134 -20.77 17.41 8.83
C LEU A 134 -20.31 18.87 8.90
N ALA A 135 -21.19 19.81 8.56
CA ALA A 135 -20.96 21.26 8.72
C ALA A 135 -20.98 21.71 10.19
N SER A 136 -21.65 20.94 11.06
CA SER A 136 -21.73 21.22 12.50
C SER A 136 -20.36 21.12 13.21
N VAL A 137 -20.11 22.05 14.13
CA VAL A 137 -18.86 22.11 14.90
C VAL A 137 -18.89 21.09 16.06
N PRO A 138 -17.85 20.27 16.27
CA PRO A 138 -17.75 19.41 17.44
C PRO A 138 -17.80 20.18 18.76
N GLY A 139 -18.61 19.70 19.70
CA GLY A 139 -18.95 20.37 20.96
C GLY A 139 -20.16 21.31 20.86
N ALA A 140 -20.75 21.50 19.68
CA ALA A 140 -22.01 22.22 19.53
C ALA A 140 -23.18 21.38 20.06
N ALA A 141 -24.04 22.00 20.87
CA ALA A 141 -25.34 21.45 21.24
C ALA A 141 -26.39 21.86 20.19
N THR A 142 -27.17 20.90 19.73
CA THR A 142 -28.23 21.04 18.72
C THR A 142 -29.44 20.17 19.10
N THR A 143 -30.51 20.19 18.30
CA THR A 143 -31.72 19.40 18.50
C THR A 143 -32.01 18.50 17.31
N LEU A 144 -32.62 17.35 17.59
CA LEU A 144 -33.33 16.53 16.61
C LEU A 144 -34.82 16.54 16.95
N LEU A 145 -35.69 16.71 15.96
CA LEU A 145 -37.11 16.40 16.13
C LEU A 145 -37.39 15.03 15.51
N VAL A 146 -37.88 14.08 16.32
CA VAL A 146 -38.33 12.77 15.84
C VAL A 146 -39.79 12.52 16.16
N GLU A 147 -40.55 11.91 15.24
CA GLU A 147 -41.83 11.29 15.59
C GLU A 147 -41.60 9.83 16.03
N ARG A 148 -42.15 9.47 17.19
CA ARG A 148 -42.04 8.14 17.79
C ARG A 148 -43.42 7.63 18.17
N GLY A 149 -44.08 6.94 17.24
CA GLY A 149 -45.38 6.30 17.46
C GLY A 149 -46.55 7.28 17.45
N GLY A 150 -46.56 8.25 16.53
CA GLY A 150 -47.61 9.26 16.41
C GLY A 150 -47.47 10.45 17.36
N ALA A 151 -46.30 10.63 17.98
CA ALA A 151 -46.00 11.77 18.85
C ALA A 151 -44.59 12.31 18.57
N GLU A 152 -44.47 13.62 18.44
CA GLU A 152 -43.20 14.32 18.28
C GLU A 152 -42.41 14.37 19.60
N VAL A 153 -41.10 14.21 19.50
CA VAL A 153 -40.14 14.19 20.61
C VAL A 153 -38.89 14.96 20.19
N THR A 154 -38.63 16.10 20.83
CA THR A 154 -37.39 16.84 20.65
C THR A 154 -36.27 16.23 21.51
N LEU A 155 -35.16 15.88 20.89
CA LEU A 155 -34.00 15.27 21.54
C LEU A 155 -32.78 16.21 21.45
N PRO A 156 -32.26 16.76 22.57
CA PRO A 156 -31.03 17.55 22.56
C PRO A 156 -29.83 16.62 22.36
N VAL A 157 -28.89 17.02 21.50
CA VAL A 157 -27.70 16.22 21.17
C VAL A 157 -26.45 17.11 21.06
N GLU A 158 -25.32 16.62 21.57
CA GLU A 158 -24.01 17.27 21.44
C GLU A 158 -23.25 16.63 20.27
N ILE A 159 -23.01 17.41 19.22
CA ILE A 159 -22.28 16.95 18.04
C ILE A 159 -20.83 16.62 18.46
N SER A 160 -20.44 15.36 18.32
CA SER A 160 -19.05 14.94 18.58
C SER A 160 -18.18 15.17 17.35
N ALA A 161 -16.87 15.05 17.50
CA ALA A 161 -15.97 14.98 16.35
C ALA A 161 -16.05 13.59 15.67
N VAL A 162 -15.79 13.51 14.36
CA VAL A 162 -15.64 12.24 13.62
C VAL A 162 -14.41 11.46 14.10
N SER A 163 -14.60 10.73 15.20
CA SER A 163 -13.85 9.54 15.55
C SER A 163 -14.80 8.33 15.38
N ARG A 164 -14.36 7.19 14.85
CA ARG A 164 -13.01 6.63 14.95
C ARG A 164 -12.45 6.19 13.59
N PRO A 165 -11.36 6.81 13.08
CA PRO A 165 -10.29 6.00 12.50
C PRO A 165 -9.72 5.08 13.59
N LEU A 166 -9.05 3.99 13.21
CA LEU A 166 -8.38 3.13 14.17
C LEU A 166 -7.21 3.90 14.80
N ALA A 167 -7.42 4.37 16.03
CA ALA A 167 -6.52 5.27 16.73
C ALA A 167 -5.30 4.50 17.28
N LEU A 168 -4.36 4.21 16.38
CA LEU A 168 -2.96 4.01 16.75
C LEU A 168 -2.49 5.27 17.47
N ALA A 169 -2.40 5.19 18.80
CA ALA A 169 -2.09 6.32 19.65
C ALA A 169 -0.76 6.98 19.25
N ALA A 170 -0.71 8.32 19.29
CA ALA A 170 0.45 9.11 18.84
C ALA A 170 1.74 8.76 19.59
N GLN A 171 1.61 8.18 20.78
CA GLN A 171 2.65 7.42 21.48
C GLN A 171 2.08 6.03 21.78
N ARG A 172 2.83 4.97 21.46
CA ARG A 172 2.41 3.58 21.71
C ARG A 172 2.17 3.38 23.22
N ALA A 173 0.98 2.94 23.60
CA ALA A 173 0.72 2.51 24.96
C ALA A 173 1.40 1.15 25.21
N ILE A 174 2.11 1.02 26.34
CA ILE A 174 2.79 -0.22 26.73
C ILE A 174 2.35 -0.69 28.10
N LEU A 175 2.23 -2.01 28.22
CA LEU A 175 2.05 -2.73 29.49
C LEU A 175 3.39 -3.17 30.10
N GLY A 176 4.42 -3.36 29.26
CA GLY A 176 5.80 -3.66 29.66
C GLY A 176 6.11 -5.13 29.95
N ILE A 177 5.46 -6.07 29.27
CA ILE A 177 5.63 -7.52 29.52
C ILE A 177 6.13 -8.26 28.28
N GLN A 178 6.71 -9.44 28.52
CA GLN A 178 6.97 -10.45 27.49
C GLN A 178 6.11 -11.68 27.80
N LEU A 179 5.54 -12.26 26.75
CA LEU A 179 4.74 -13.47 26.79
C LEU A 179 5.50 -14.62 26.12
N GLY A 180 5.32 -15.84 26.61
CA GLY A 180 5.69 -17.07 25.92
C GLY A 180 4.58 -17.57 24.98
N ALA A 181 4.83 -18.69 24.31
CA ALA A 181 3.79 -19.38 23.55
C ALA A 181 2.76 -20.02 24.50
N SER A 182 1.47 -19.94 24.14
CA SER A 182 0.42 -20.70 24.81
C SER A 182 0.55 -22.19 24.47
N PRO A 183 0.69 -23.11 25.46
CA PRO A 183 0.83 -24.55 25.17
C PRO A 183 -0.47 -25.22 24.72
N ASP A 184 -1.62 -24.64 25.07
CA ASP A 184 -2.95 -25.25 24.95
C ASP A 184 -4.03 -24.29 24.41
N GLY A 185 -3.65 -23.06 24.06
CA GLY A 185 -4.57 -22.04 23.53
C GLY A 185 -5.51 -21.40 24.57
N ARG A 186 -5.32 -21.64 25.87
CA ARG A 186 -6.16 -21.04 26.93
C ARG A 186 -5.66 -19.67 27.42
N GLY A 187 -4.38 -19.39 27.25
CA GLY A 187 -3.76 -18.10 27.58
C GLY A 187 -2.25 -18.09 27.38
N ALA A 188 -1.64 -16.90 27.40
CA ALA A 188 -0.22 -16.68 27.16
C ALA A 188 0.58 -16.53 28.48
N PRO A 189 1.61 -17.36 28.75
CA PRO A 189 2.37 -17.28 29.99
C PRO A 189 3.30 -16.07 30.03
N VAL A 190 3.26 -15.28 31.10
CA VAL A 190 4.11 -14.10 31.32
C VAL A 190 5.55 -14.56 31.58
N SER A 191 6.39 -14.46 30.56
CA SER A 191 7.80 -14.89 30.62
C SER A 191 8.72 -13.86 31.26
N ARG A 192 8.34 -12.57 31.18
CA ARG A 192 9.03 -11.47 31.88
C ARG A 192 8.08 -10.30 32.12
N VAL A 193 8.23 -9.67 33.29
CA VAL A 193 7.72 -8.32 33.55
C VAL A 193 8.91 -7.34 33.53
N THR A 194 8.75 -6.17 32.94
CA THR A 194 9.81 -5.15 32.86
C THR A 194 9.77 -4.27 34.11
N LYS A 195 10.94 -3.91 34.64
CA LYS A 195 11.02 -3.03 35.80
C LYS A 195 10.41 -1.66 35.51
N ASP A 196 9.76 -1.07 36.52
CA ASP A 196 9.13 0.24 36.51
C ASP A 196 7.94 0.36 35.53
N SER A 197 7.49 -0.76 34.95
CA SER A 197 6.38 -0.83 34.00
C SER A 197 4.99 -0.83 34.65
N PRO A 198 3.92 -0.54 33.89
CA PRO A 198 2.53 -0.71 34.33
C PRO A 198 2.20 -2.10 34.88
N ALA A 199 2.72 -3.16 34.26
CA ALA A 199 2.50 -4.53 34.75
C ALA A 199 3.16 -4.78 36.11
N GLU A 200 4.38 -4.30 36.34
CA GLU A 200 5.06 -4.42 37.64
C GLU A 200 4.29 -3.62 38.72
N LYS A 201 3.90 -2.39 38.39
CA LYS A 201 3.11 -1.49 39.25
C LYS A 201 1.72 -2.04 39.57
N ALA A 202 1.11 -2.80 38.64
CA ALA A 202 -0.15 -3.50 38.85
C ALA A 202 0.00 -4.85 39.58
N GLY A 203 1.22 -5.30 39.89
CA GLY A 203 1.46 -6.54 40.61
C GLY A 203 1.35 -7.81 39.75
N LEU A 204 1.46 -7.70 38.43
CA LEU A 204 1.68 -8.84 37.53
C LEU A 204 3.10 -9.40 37.76
N LYS A 205 3.27 -10.71 37.60
CA LYS A 205 4.51 -11.44 37.87
C LYS A 205 4.87 -12.37 36.71
N ALA A 206 6.15 -12.69 36.57
CA ALA A 206 6.56 -13.79 35.70
C ALA A 206 5.97 -15.11 36.25
N LYS A 207 5.57 -16.00 35.33
CA LYS A 207 4.77 -17.23 35.54
C LYS A 207 3.25 -17.04 35.73
N ASP A 208 2.73 -15.82 35.77
CA ASP A 208 1.27 -15.62 35.60
C ASP A 208 0.86 -16.09 34.20
N LEU A 209 -0.35 -16.62 34.03
CA LEU A 209 -0.93 -16.97 32.73
C LEU A 209 -1.94 -15.89 32.34
N LEU A 210 -1.63 -15.07 31.33
CA LEU A 210 -2.57 -14.04 30.85
C LEU A 210 -3.63 -14.68 29.96
N LEU A 211 -4.89 -14.63 30.39
CA LEU A 211 -6.03 -15.21 29.67
C LEU A 211 -6.67 -14.18 28.73
N ALA A 212 -6.88 -12.96 29.21
CA ALA A 212 -7.49 -11.87 28.45
C ALA A 212 -7.01 -10.48 28.91
N VAL A 213 -7.22 -9.48 28.06
CA VAL A 213 -7.08 -8.05 28.36
C VAL A 213 -8.39 -7.34 28.03
N ASP A 214 -9.03 -6.79 29.07
CA ASP A 214 -10.46 -6.48 29.11
C ASP A 214 -11.26 -7.65 28.49
N ASP A 215 -12.11 -7.41 27.49
CA ASP A 215 -12.93 -8.44 26.84
C ASP A 215 -12.21 -9.26 25.73
N GLN A 216 -10.88 -9.15 25.57
CA GLN A 216 -10.14 -9.75 24.46
C GLN A 216 -9.18 -10.85 24.92
N GLN A 217 -9.37 -12.08 24.43
CA GLN A 217 -8.53 -13.24 24.76
C GLN A 217 -7.09 -13.06 24.23
N VAL A 218 -6.09 -13.42 25.04
CA VAL A 218 -4.65 -13.28 24.73
C VAL A 218 -3.95 -14.63 24.76
N ASN A 219 -3.76 -15.22 23.58
CA ASN A 219 -3.03 -16.48 23.41
C ASN A 219 -1.60 -16.27 22.86
N ALA A 220 -1.26 -15.07 22.38
CA ALA A 220 0.06 -14.72 21.87
C ALA A 220 0.42 -13.22 22.08
N LEU A 221 1.72 -12.92 22.04
CA LEU A 221 2.25 -11.55 22.17
C LEU A 221 1.79 -10.58 21.06
N ALA A 222 1.45 -11.11 19.87
CA ALA A 222 0.85 -10.34 18.78
C ALA A 222 -0.50 -9.75 19.21
N GLN A 223 -1.45 -10.59 19.61
CA GLN A 223 -2.80 -10.17 20.04
C GLN A 223 -2.77 -9.10 21.15
N LEU A 224 -1.89 -9.25 22.15
CA LEU A 224 -1.70 -8.20 23.17
C LEU A 224 -1.09 -6.92 22.60
N THR A 225 -0.13 -7.03 21.68
CA THR A 225 0.48 -5.87 21.00
C THR A 225 -0.56 -5.12 20.17
N ASP A 226 -1.37 -5.85 19.41
CA ASP A 226 -2.42 -5.31 18.54
C ASP A 226 -3.53 -4.67 19.37
N TYR A 227 -3.93 -5.29 20.48
CA TYR A 227 -4.87 -4.70 21.44
C TYR A 227 -4.34 -3.40 22.05
N LEU A 228 -3.11 -3.41 22.58
CA LEU A 228 -2.49 -2.22 23.18
C LEU A 228 -2.20 -1.12 22.16
N ALA A 229 -2.09 -1.45 20.86
CA ALA A 229 -1.99 -0.47 19.79
C ALA A 229 -3.32 0.31 19.56
N THR A 230 -4.46 -0.18 20.06
CA THR A 230 -5.74 0.55 20.05
C THR A 230 -5.93 1.49 21.26
N LYS A 231 -4.96 1.53 22.18
CA LYS A 231 -5.05 2.22 23.48
C LYS A 231 -4.07 3.39 23.56
N ASN A 232 -4.47 4.42 24.29
CA ASN A 232 -3.63 5.57 24.59
C ASN A 232 -2.87 5.38 25.93
N PRO A 233 -1.68 5.99 26.07
CA PRO A 233 -1.03 6.16 27.37
C PRO A 233 -1.97 6.77 28.42
N GLY A 234 -1.93 6.26 29.65
CA GLY A 234 -2.83 6.68 30.73
C GLY A 234 -4.17 5.94 30.77
N GLU A 235 -4.56 5.20 29.73
CA GLU A 235 -5.72 4.30 29.81
C GLU A 235 -5.45 3.13 30.78
N ALA A 236 -6.48 2.68 31.47
CA ALA A 236 -6.43 1.51 32.34
C ALA A 236 -7.08 0.30 31.67
N VAL A 237 -6.34 -0.81 31.59
CA VAL A 237 -6.81 -2.11 31.08
C VAL A 237 -6.90 -3.14 32.20
N THR A 238 -7.77 -4.13 32.04
CA THR A 238 -8.04 -5.18 33.02
C THR A 238 -7.48 -6.51 32.54
N LEU A 239 -6.39 -6.98 33.13
CA LEU A 239 -5.79 -8.27 32.83
C LEU A 239 -6.55 -9.37 33.57
N ALA A 240 -7.22 -10.26 32.83
CA ALA A 240 -7.69 -11.52 33.39
C ALA A 240 -6.52 -12.52 33.35
N ILE A 241 -6.04 -12.94 34.52
CA ILE A 241 -4.92 -13.87 34.64
C ILE A 241 -5.32 -15.13 35.42
N GLU A 242 -4.58 -16.21 35.24
CA GLU A 242 -4.50 -17.31 36.19
C GLU A 242 -3.14 -17.26 36.92
N ARG A 243 -3.17 -17.37 38.24
CA ARG A 243 -1.99 -17.44 39.11
C ARG A 243 -2.19 -18.58 40.10
N ASP A 244 -1.23 -19.51 40.14
CA ASP A 244 -1.27 -20.70 41.00
C ASP A 244 -2.59 -21.49 40.90
N GLY A 245 -3.12 -21.64 39.67
CA GLY A 245 -4.38 -22.34 39.39
C GLY A 245 -5.66 -21.55 39.71
N LYS A 246 -5.56 -20.25 39.98
CA LYS A 246 -6.70 -19.40 40.39
C LYS A 246 -6.85 -18.16 39.51
N PRO A 247 -8.07 -17.84 39.03
CA PRO A 247 -8.30 -16.62 38.27
C PRO A 247 -8.16 -15.37 39.14
N GLN A 248 -7.54 -14.32 38.60
CA GLN A 248 -7.39 -13.01 39.24
C GLN A 248 -7.58 -11.90 38.18
N GLY A 249 -8.23 -10.80 38.55
CA GLY A 249 -8.29 -9.58 37.74
C GLY A 249 -7.25 -8.56 38.22
N ILE A 250 -6.39 -8.09 37.32
CA ILE A 250 -5.36 -7.07 37.62
C ILE A 250 -5.58 -5.84 36.74
N ARG A 251 -5.87 -4.69 37.33
CA ARG A 251 -6.01 -3.42 36.61
C ARG A 251 -4.66 -2.72 36.46
N ALA A 252 -4.25 -2.43 35.22
CA ALA A 252 -2.98 -1.79 34.91
C ALA A 252 -3.17 -0.50 34.10
N THR A 253 -2.64 0.62 34.59
CA THR A 253 -2.64 1.91 33.87
C THR A 253 -1.45 1.99 32.93
N LEU A 254 -1.71 1.94 31.62
CA LEU A 254 -0.70 1.93 30.57
C LEU A 254 0.16 3.20 30.59
N MET A 255 1.43 3.08 30.19
CA MET A 255 2.33 4.23 30.01
C MET A 255 2.69 4.42 28.54
N ALA A 256 3.17 5.61 28.19
CA ALA A 256 3.81 5.83 26.89
C ALA A 256 5.11 5.02 26.81
N ASP A 257 5.36 4.40 25.65
CA ASP A 257 6.65 3.81 25.34
C ASP A 257 7.74 4.89 25.41
N PRO A 258 8.73 4.81 26.32
CA PRO A 258 9.76 5.85 26.45
C PRO A 258 10.69 5.93 25.24
N ALA A 259 10.53 5.06 24.23
CA ALA A 259 11.18 5.19 22.93
C ALA A 259 10.54 6.26 22.00
N THR A 260 9.47 6.94 22.40
CA THR A 260 8.71 7.85 21.51
C THR A 260 9.31 9.26 21.36
N GLU A 261 10.30 9.38 20.49
CA GLU A 261 9.95 10.06 19.24
C GLU A 261 9.41 9.00 18.27
N PRO A 262 8.42 9.32 17.41
CA PRO A 262 8.08 8.43 16.30
C PRO A 262 9.27 8.40 15.34
N ARG A 263 10.19 7.45 15.54
CA ARG A 263 11.26 7.16 14.58
C ARG A 263 10.60 6.87 13.24
N LEU A 264 10.67 7.87 12.35
CA LEU A 264 10.39 7.69 10.93
C LEU A 264 11.20 6.47 10.47
N PRO A 265 10.64 5.55 9.67
CA PRO A 265 11.40 4.45 9.11
C PRO A 265 12.67 5.00 8.48
N SER A 266 13.83 4.52 8.94
CA SER A 266 15.13 4.95 8.44
C SER A 266 15.35 4.33 7.06
N TYR A 267 14.66 4.90 6.07
CA TYR A 267 14.78 4.52 4.67
C TYR A 267 16.25 4.54 4.25
N TRP A 268 16.67 3.54 3.50
CA TRP A 268 18.05 3.49 3.02
C TRP A 268 18.32 4.64 2.05
N LYS A 269 19.44 5.36 2.24
CA LYS A 269 19.81 6.56 1.45
C LYS A 269 21.20 6.48 0.79
N LYS A 270 21.91 5.35 0.87
CA LYS A 270 23.11 5.15 0.04
C LYS A 270 22.69 4.69 -1.36
N ASP A 271 23.54 4.97 -2.35
CA ASP A 271 23.44 4.47 -3.72
C ASP A 271 23.70 2.95 -3.83
N PHE A 272 24.25 2.31 -2.80
CA PHE A 272 24.54 0.88 -2.80
C PHE A 272 24.11 0.17 -1.52
N TYR A 273 24.00 -1.15 -1.59
CA TYR A 273 23.85 -2.02 -0.43
C TYR A 273 24.74 -3.27 -0.58
N ARG A 274 25.47 -3.63 0.47
CA ARG A 274 26.34 -4.82 0.50
C ARG A 274 25.64 -6.01 1.15
N LEU A 275 25.34 -7.02 0.34
CA LEU A 275 24.65 -8.24 0.75
C LEU A 275 25.62 -9.44 0.81
N ALA A 276 25.73 -10.11 1.95
CA ALA A 276 26.33 -11.44 2.02
C ALA A 276 25.26 -12.49 1.75
N VAL A 277 25.51 -13.43 0.83
CA VAL A 277 24.61 -14.56 0.58
C VAL A 277 25.24 -15.82 1.17
N ILE A 278 24.55 -16.47 2.11
CA ILE A 278 25.05 -17.61 2.87
C ILE A 278 24.09 -18.79 2.70
N GLY A 279 24.53 -19.83 1.99
CA GLY A 279 23.84 -21.12 1.98
C GLY A 279 24.01 -21.86 3.32
N VAL A 280 22.96 -22.51 3.81
CA VAL A 280 22.98 -23.30 5.06
C VAL A 280 22.48 -24.73 4.86
N GLU A 281 23.33 -25.71 5.16
CA GLU A 281 23.02 -27.14 5.15
C GLU A 281 22.76 -27.69 6.55
N PHE A 282 21.88 -28.69 6.65
CA PHE A 282 21.51 -29.35 7.91
C PHE A 282 22.09 -30.76 7.98
N ALA A 283 22.05 -31.41 9.14
CA ALA A 283 22.56 -32.78 9.30
C ALA A 283 21.79 -33.81 8.44
N ASP A 284 20.55 -33.51 8.06
CA ASP A 284 19.63 -34.36 7.29
C ASP A 284 19.20 -33.77 5.93
N VAL A 285 19.47 -32.48 5.67
CA VAL A 285 19.06 -31.80 4.43
C VAL A 285 20.25 -31.08 3.79
N LYS A 286 20.65 -31.57 2.61
CA LYS A 286 21.72 -31.06 1.77
C LYS A 286 21.20 -30.16 0.66
N HIS A 287 22.04 -29.27 0.16
CA HIS A 287 21.73 -28.41 -0.97
C HIS A 287 21.67 -29.20 -2.28
N ASN A 288 20.98 -28.64 -3.27
CA ASN A 288 20.87 -29.20 -4.60
C ASN A 288 22.20 -29.01 -5.35
N ALA A 289 22.98 -30.09 -5.45
CA ALA A 289 24.29 -30.11 -6.12
C ALA A 289 24.27 -29.72 -7.62
N LYS A 290 23.11 -29.45 -8.22
CA LYS A 290 23.00 -28.82 -9.56
C LYS A 290 23.17 -27.29 -9.52
N VAL A 291 22.99 -26.65 -8.36
CA VAL A 291 23.03 -25.19 -8.20
C VAL A 291 24.33 -24.79 -7.50
N ALA A 292 25.30 -24.31 -8.26
CA ALA A 292 26.60 -23.89 -7.74
C ALA A 292 26.56 -22.46 -7.19
N ALA A 293 27.58 -22.07 -6.40
CA ALA A 293 27.72 -20.72 -5.86
C ALA A 293 27.62 -19.61 -6.93
N LYS A 294 28.17 -19.86 -8.13
CA LYS A 294 28.08 -18.95 -9.29
C LYS A 294 26.65 -18.69 -9.77
N ASP A 295 25.72 -19.64 -9.60
CA ASP A 295 24.36 -19.51 -10.11
C ASP A 295 23.55 -18.60 -9.18
N TRP A 296 23.81 -18.66 -7.86
CA TRP A 296 23.36 -17.67 -6.89
C TRP A 296 24.00 -16.29 -7.11
N ASP A 297 25.29 -16.25 -7.48
CA ASP A 297 25.99 -14.99 -7.77
C ASP A 297 25.37 -14.28 -8.99
N GLU A 298 25.11 -15.02 -10.07
CA GLU A 298 24.35 -14.52 -11.21
C GLU A 298 22.92 -14.07 -10.79
N GLN A 299 22.25 -14.83 -9.92
CA GLN A 299 20.88 -14.50 -9.48
C GLN A 299 20.78 -13.23 -8.62
N PHE A 300 21.79 -12.90 -7.81
CA PHE A 300 21.73 -11.73 -6.91
C PHE A 300 22.51 -10.51 -7.41
N PHE A 301 23.65 -10.71 -8.09
CA PHE A 301 24.63 -9.64 -8.36
C PHE A 301 24.92 -9.38 -9.85
N SER A 302 24.40 -10.20 -10.78
CA SER A 302 24.56 -9.96 -12.21
C SER A 302 24.02 -8.58 -12.64
N LYS A 303 24.59 -8.05 -13.72
CA LYS A 303 24.22 -6.77 -14.35
C LYS A 303 23.82 -7.03 -15.80
N ALA A 304 22.54 -6.82 -16.11
CA ALA A 304 21.90 -6.82 -17.44
C ALA A 304 22.10 -8.07 -18.34
N THR A 305 22.83 -9.09 -17.91
CA THR A 305 23.15 -10.29 -18.72
C THR A 305 22.31 -11.51 -18.37
N TYR A 306 21.44 -11.43 -17.35
CA TYR A 306 20.70 -12.56 -16.77
C TYR A 306 19.22 -12.65 -17.23
N ALA A 307 18.75 -11.68 -18.01
CA ALA A 307 17.40 -11.68 -18.59
C ALA A 307 17.19 -12.83 -19.60
N ASP A 308 15.97 -13.39 -19.60
CA ASP A 308 15.50 -14.47 -20.47
C ASP A 308 16.40 -15.74 -20.49
N ARG A 309 17.24 -15.93 -19.45
CA ARG A 309 18.00 -17.16 -19.16
C ARG A 309 17.13 -18.26 -18.53
N ARG A 310 17.75 -19.43 -18.36
CA ARG A 310 17.27 -20.54 -17.53
C ARG A 310 18.09 -20.62 -16.23
N SER A 311 17.45 -20.97 -15.12
CA SER A 311 18.16 -21.32 -13.87
C SER A 311 18.97 -22.61 -14.04
N ALA A 312 19.86 -22.90 -13.10
CA ALA A 312 20.63 -24.16 -13.07
C ALA A 312 19.75 -25.44 -13.00
N THR A 313 18.46 -25.31 -12.72
CA THR A 313 17.46 -26.40 -12.74
C THR A 313 16.34 -26.18 -13.77
N GLY A 314 16.53 -25.26 -14.72
CA GLY A 314 15.70 -25.14 -15.93
C GLY A 314 14.45 -24.26 -15.86
N GLN A 315 14.22 -23.54 -14.76
CA GLN A 315 13.11 -22.55 -14.71
C GLN A 315 13.47 -21.29 -15.51
N PRO A 316 12.49 -20.54 -16.07
CA PRO A 316 12.75 -19.22 -16.64
C PRO A 316 13.29 -18.24 -15.59
N VAL A 317 14.13 -17.29 -16.01
CA VAL A 317 14.64 -16.22 -15.14
C VAL A 317 14.53 -14.87 -15.84
N TYR A 318 14.32 -13.81 -15.06
CA TYR A 318 13.80 -12.53 -15.55
C TYR A 318 14.74 -11.33 -15.27
N GLY A 319 16.00 -11.60 -14.91
CA GLY A 319 16.95 -10.63 -14.35
C GLY A 319 17.35 -10.97 -12.91
N SER A 320 18.45 -10.38 -12.44
CA SER A 320 18.97 -10.59 -11.08
C SER A 320 18.24 -9.72 -10.04
N LEU A 321 18.48 -9.95 -8.75
CA LEU A 321 18.02 -9.05 -7.68
C LEU A 321 18.61 -7.63 -7.84
N ASN A 322 19.88 -7.53 -8.24
CA ASN A 322 20.50 -6.25 -8.59
C ASN A 322 19.84 -5.62 -9.84
N ASP A 323 19.54 -6.38 -10.90
CA ASP A 323 18.87 -5.86 -12.09
C ASP A 323 17.50 -5.26 -11.75
N TYR A 324 16.72 -5.97 -10.92
CA TYR A 324 15.45 -5.48 -10.40
C TYR A 324 15.60 -4.14 -9.67
N TYR A 325 16.58 -4.04 -8.76
CA TYR A 325 16.78 -2.85 -7.95
C TYR A 325 17.44 -1.67 -8.69
N VAL A 326 18.25 -1.94 -9.71
CA VAL A 326 18.71 -0.93 -10.68
C VAL A 326 17.52 -0.39 -11.50
N GLU A 327 16.57 -1.25 -11.86
CA GLU A 327 15.37 -0.83 -12.56
C GLU A 327 14.39 -0.03 -11.68
N GLN A 328 14.13 -0.46 -10.44
CA GLN A 328 13.28 0.28 -9.49
C GLN A 328 13.80 1.67 -9.16
N SER A 329 15.13 1.84 -9.22
CA SER A 329 15.82 3.07 -8.87
C SER A 329 16.23 3.94 -10.07
N CYS A 330 15.92 3.52 -11.29
CA CYS A 330 16.40 4.15 -12.54
C CYS A 330 17.94 4.33 -12.55
N GLY A 331 18.67 3.38 -11.95
CA GLY A 331 20.13 3.41 -11.80
C GLY A 331 20.66 4.14 -10.56
N ALA A 332 19.81 4.78 -9.75
CA ALA A 332 20.23 5.49 -8.53
C ALA A 332 20.57 4.55 -7.35
N PHE A 333 20.25 3.27 -7.44
CA PHE A 333 20.57 2.26 -6.44
C PHE A 333 20.98 0.91 -7.05
N ARG A 334 21.90 0.20 -6.38
CA ARG A 334 22.50 -1.06 -6.84
C ARG A 334 22.82 -1.98 -5.67
N ILE A 335 22.82 -3.29 -5.91
CA ILE A 335 23.20 -4.29 -4.91
C ILE A 335 24.57 -4.87 -5.30
N GLU A 336 25.51 -4.89 -4.36
CA GLU A 336 26.81 -5.57 -4.49
C GLU A 336 26.99 -6.56 -3.34
N GLY A 337 27.93 -7.50 -3.44
CA GLY A 337 28.05 -8.53 -2.40
C GLY A 337 29.00 -9.67 -2.72
N LYS A 338 28.83 -10.77 -1.98
CA LYS A 338 29.55 -12.04 -2.13
C LYS A 338 28.62 -13.20 -1.79
N VAL A 339 28.61 -14.23 -2.63
CA VAL A 339 28.14 -15.57 -2.23
C VAL A 339 29.24 -16.31 -1.47
N PHE A 340 28.89 -16.89 -0.33
CA PHE A 340 29.77 -17.70 0.49
C PHE A 340 29.50 -19.19 0.29
N ASP A 341 30.54 -20.02 0.43
CA ASP A 341 30.39 -21.47 0.46
C ASP A 341 29.42 -21.89 1.58
N TRP A 342 28.62 -22.92 1.30
CA TRP A 342 27.59 -23.43 2.21
C TRP A 342 28.14 -23.72 3.62
N VAL A 343 27.35 -23.38 4.64
CA VAL A 343 27.68 -23.60 6.05
C VAL A 343 26.88 -24.79 6.57
N GLN A 344 27.58 -25.85 7.00
CA GLN A 344 26.96 -27.00 7.66
C GLN A 344 26.65 -26.68 9.13
N VAL A 345 25.38 -26.72 9.52
CA VAL A 345 24.95 -26.67 10.93
C VAL A 345 24.80 -28.07 11.54
N GLU A 346 24.92 -28.19 12.86
CA GLU A 346 25.07 -29.46 13.57
C GLU A 346 23.79 -30.31 13.63
N LYS A 347 22.61 -29.68 13.70
CA LYS A 347 21.34 -30.38 13.92
C LYS A 347 20.56 -30.64 12.63
N LYS A 348 19.49 -31.44 12.74
CA LYS A 348 18.53 -31.67 11.67
C LYS A 348 17.66 -30.44 11.42
N ARG A 349 17.12 -30.30 10.21
CA ARG A 349 16.32 -29.12 9.81
C ARG A 349 15.12 -28.88 10.73
N ALA A 350 14.46 -29.92 11.21
CA ALA A 350 13.35 -29.79 12.17
C ALA A 350 13.76 -29.18 13.52
N GLU A 351 14.99 -29.43 14.00
CA GLU A 351 15.42 -29.07 15.36
C GLU A 351 15.70 -27.58 15.57
N TYR A 352 15.87 -26.81 14.51
CA TYR A 352 16.01 -25.34 14.57
C TYR A 352 14.67 -24.59 14.57
N SER A 353 13.53 -25.29 14.40
CA SER A 353 12.19 -24.68 14.40
C SER A 353 11.23 -25.28 15.44
N PRO A 354 11.59 -25.37 16.74
CA PRO A 354 10.75 -25.96 17.78
C PRO A 354 9.54 -25.11 18.21
N GLY A 355 9.34 -23.93 17.63
CA GLY A 355 8.21 -23.04 17.93
C GLY A 355 8.38 -21.63 17.36
N THR A 356 7.40 -20.76 17.59
CA THR A 356 7.44 -19.34 17.20
C THR A 356 8.10 -18.49 18.29
N GLY A 357 9.28 -17.93 17.99
CA GLY A 357 9.95 -16.98 18.89
C GLY A 357 11.43 -16.75 18.56
N SER A 358 11.87 -15.49 18.65
CA SER A 358 13.21 -15.04 18.24
C SER A 358 14.34 -15.86 18.88
N ARG A 359 14.21 -16.18 20.18
CA ARG A 359 15.27 -16.84 20.96
C ARG A 359 15.65 -18.25 20.48
N ALA A 360 14.80 -18.90 19.68
CA ALA A 360 15.13 -20.16 19.00
C ALA A 360 15.81 -19.92 17.63
N GLN A 361 15.35 -18.90 16.91
CA GLN A 361 15.91 -18.44 15.63
C GLN A 361 17.33 -17.86 15.81
N ASP A 362 17.56 -17.12 16.90
CA ASP A 362 18.85 -16.57 17.31
C ASP A 362 19.95 -17.65 17.37
N VAL A 363 19.61 -18.88 17.80
CA VAL A 363 20.56 -20.01 17.86
C VAL A 363 21.03 -20.40 16.46
N PHE A 364 20.12 -20.54 15.50
CA PHE A 364 20.44 -20.88 14.12
C PHE A 364 21.37 -19.83 13.50
N PHE A 365 21.00 -18.54 13.57
CA PHE A 365 21.80 -17.47 12.99
C PHE A 365 23.16 -17.30 13.70
N THR A 366 23.21 -17.45 15.03
CA THR A 366 24.47 -17.42 15.78
C THR A 366 25.39 -18.57 15.35
N GLU A 367 24.87 -19.77 15.17
CA GLU A 367 25.67 -20.94 14.79
C GLU A 367 26.26 -20.77 13.38
N VAL A 368 25.42 -20.41 12.39
CA VAL A 368 25.83 -20.19 11.00
C VAL A 368 26.91 -19.11 10.90
N LEU A 369 26.68 -17.95 11.52
CA LEU A 369 27.62 -16.83 11.46
C LEU A 369 28.90 -17.11 12.26
N THR A 370 28.83 -17.83 13.38
CA THR A 370 30.03 -18.27 14.14
C THR A 370 30.90 -19.20 13.31
N LYS A 371 30.29 -20.17 12.62
CA LYS A 371 30.98 -21.12 11.72
C LYS A 371 31.61 -20.39 10.53
N LEU A 372 30.93 -19.38 9.97
CA LEU A 372 31.47 -18.55 8.89
C LEU A 372 32.63 -17.66 9.39
N GLU A 373 32.48 -16.95 10.50
CA GLU A 373 33.58 -16.16 11.10
C GLU A 373 34.81 -17.01 11.43
N ALA A 374 34.64 -18.30 11.76
CA ALA A 374 35.73 -19.24 12.01
C ALA A 374 36.40 -19.77 10.72
N ARG A 375 35.69 -19.80 9.59
CA ARG A 375 36.20 -20.29 8.29
C ARG A 375 36.76 -19.16 7.41
N ASP A 376 35.98 -18.11 7.19
CA ASP A 376 36.31 -16.97 6.32
C ASP A 376 37.01 -15.82 7.09
N GLY A 377 37.01 -15.86 8.42
CA GLY A 377 37.54 -14.79 9.28
C GLY A 377 36.55 -13.64 9.51
N LYS A 378 36.65 -12.97 10.67
CA LYS A 378 35.71 -11.92 11.11
C LYS A 378 35.61 -10.71 10.18
N ALA A 379 36.66 -10.44 9.42
CA ALA A 379 36.71 -9.36 8.43
C ALA A 379 35.75 -9.60 7.25
N ALA A 380 35.37 -10.86 6.97
CA ALA A 380 34.52 -11.21 5.83
C ALA A 380 33.10 -10.61 5.87
N LEU A 381 32.64 -10.18 7.06
CA LEU A 381 31.34 -9.52 7.26
C LEU A 381 31.47 -8.06 7.73
N GLU A 382 32.66 -7.47 7.76
CA GLU A 382 32.88 -6.11 8.30
C GLU A 382 32.45 -4.98 7.36
N THR A 383 32.43 -5.23 6.07
CA THR A 383 31.95 -4.28 5.06
C THR A 383 30.50 -4.51 4.66
N ILE A 384 29.86 -5.57 5.17
CA ILE A 384 28.53 -6.05 4.75
C ILE A 384 27.42 -5.29 5.49
N ASP A 385 26.48 -4.71 4.73
CA ASP A 385 25.33 -3.98 5.27
C ASP A 385 24.22 -4.95 5.75
N GLY A 386 24.06 -6.13 5.14
CA GLY A 386 23.09 -7.17 5.56
C GLY A 386 23.29 -8.54 4.91
N ILE A 387 22.46 -9.51 5.32
CA ILE A 387 22.69 -10.94 5.02
C ILE A 387 21.45 -11.63 4.45
N LEU A 388 21.61 -12.40 3.38
CA LEU A 388 20.60 -13.34 2.86
C LEU A 388 21.01 -14.77 3.22
N PHE A 389 20.23 -15.42 4.09
CA PHE A 389 20.36 -16.84 4.40
C PHE A 389 19.51 -17.68 3.45
N ILE A 390 20.12 -18.64 2.77
CA ILE A 390 19.45 -19.59 1.89
C ILE A 390 19.49 -20.97 2.56
N TYR A 391 18.36 -21.44 3.08
CA TYR A 391 18.32 -22.74 3.75
C TYR A 391 18.12 -23.87 2.74
N ALA A 392 18.91 -24.94 2.87
CA ALA A 392 18.91 -26.07 1.94
C ALA A 392 17.53 -26.76 1.84
N GLY A 393 17.23 -27.25 0.64
CA GLY A 393 16.05 -28.04 0.33
C GLY A 393 14.79 -27.23 -0.02
N GLY A 394 13.68 -27.95 -0.21
CA GLY A 394 12.39 -27.37 -0.57
C GLY A 394 11.74 -26.59 0.57
N TRP A 395 10.71 -25.81 0.22
CA TRP A 395 9.86 -25.05 1.16
C TRP A 395 9.49 -25.90 2.38
N ALA A 396 9.82 -25.44 3.59
CA ALA A 396 9.39 -26.11 4.81
C ALA A 396 7.97 -25.63 5.17
N GLN A 397 7.04 -26.56 5.41
CA GLN A 397 5.80 -26.20 6.08
C GLN A 397 6.12 -25.74 7.51
N GLY A 398 5.65 -24.56 7.87
CA GLY A 398 5.88 -23.94 9.16
C GLY A 398 4.98 -22.72 9.36
N ASN A 399 4.74 -22.37 10.62
CA ASN A 399 3.87 -21.25 10.97
C ASN A 399 4.46 -19.91 10.47
N ARG A 400 3.60 -18.96 10.11
CA ARG A 400 3.98 -17.58 9.77
C ARG A 400 4.78 -16.97 10.94
N GLY A 401 5.98 -16.45 10.65
CA GLY A 401 6.93 -15.97 11.66
C GLY A 401 7.82 -17.05 12.31
N GLY A 402 7.68 -18.33 11.93
CA GLY A 402 8.66 -19.38 12.21
C GLY A 402 9.92 -19.25 11.35
N LEU A 403 11.02 -19.92 11.71
CA LEU A 403 12.34 -19.75 11.08
C LEU A 403 12.32 -19.89 9.55
N TYR A 404 11.59 -20.87 9.03
CA TYR A 404 11.62 -21.22 7.60
C TYR A 404 10.54 -20.55 6.75
N TRP A 405 9.58 -19.86 7.39
CA TRP A 405 8.72 -18.93 6.67
C TRP A 405 9.60 -17.76 6.18
N PRO A 406 9.62 -17.40 4.89
CA PRO A 406 10.47 -16.31 4.42
C PRO A 406 10.15 -15.00 5.15
N HIS A 407 11.17 -14.37 5.72
CA HIS A 407 11.02 -13.13 6.48
C HIS A 407 12.36 -12.38 6.60
N ARG A 408 12.26 -11.08 6.87
CA ARG A 408 13.36 -10.24 7.32
C ARG A 408 13.46 -10.15 8.84
N GLY A 409 14.67 -10.00 9.37
CA GLY A 409 14.93 -9.88 10.81
C GLY A 409 16.25 -9.18 11.15
N THR A 410 16.81 -9.46 12.33
CA THR A 410 18.14 -8.98 12.72
C THR A 410 18.91 -10.07 13.46
N ALA A 411 20.02 -10.51 12.87
CA ALA A 411 20.92 -11.50 13.45
C ALA A 411 21.97 -10.77 14.29
N THR A 412 22.37 -11.37 15.41
CA THR A 412 23.31 -10.77 16.36
C THR A 412 24.40 -11.77 16.72
N VAL A 413 25.67 -11.38 16.58
CA VAL A 413 26.82 -12.18 17.04
C VAL A 413 27.75 -11.28 17.85
N ALA A 414 27.99 -11.66 19.10
CA ALA A 414 28.63 -10.82 20.11
C ALA A 414 27.98 -9.42 20.18
N THR A 415 28.64 -8.40 19.64
CA THR A 415 28.14 -7.00 19.57
C THR A 415 27.74 -6.56 18.16
N LYS A 416 28.09 -7.31 17.10
CA LYS A 416 27.71 -7.00 15.71
C LYS A 416 26.26 -7.44 15.47
N ARG A 417 25.52 -6.62 14.73
CA ARG A 417 24.12 -6.86 14.36
C ARG A 417 23.94 -6.59 12.87
N TRP A 418 23.39 -7.55 12.14
CA TRP A 418 23.07 -7.41 10.72
C TRP A 418 21.58 -7.58 10.50
N PRO A 419 20.91 -6.71 9.71
CA PRO A 419 19.60 -7.04 9.16
C PRO A 419 19.76 -8.26 8.24
N PHE A 420 18.79 -9.18 8.29
CA PHE A 420 18.80 -10.37 7.44
C PHE A 420 17.51 -10.57 6.67
N ILE A 421 17.58 -11.37 5.61
CA ILE A 421 16.49 -12.07 4.94
C ILE A 421 16.77 -13.57 5.05
N ILE A 422 15.75 -14.41 5.26
CA ILE A 422 15.86 -15.86 5.12
C ILE A 422 14.89 -16.39 4.06
N ALA A 423 15.34 -17.30 3.21
CA ALA A 423 14.54 -17.90 2.14
C ALA A 423 14.94 -19.38 1.89
N PRO A 424 14.02 -20.22 1.36
CA PRO A 424 14.37 -21.56 0.89
C PRO A 424 15.24 -21.49 -0.37
N GLU A 425 16.14 -22.47 -0.48
CA GLU A 425 16.85 -22.82 -1.72
C GLU A 425 15.88 -23.21 -2.85
N GLY A 426 14.80 -23.93 -2.51
CA GLY A 426 13.77 -24.41 -3.43
C GLY A 426 13.82 -25.92 -3.69
N GLY A 427 14.87 -26.62 -3.23
CA GLY A 427 15.00 -28.07 -3.34
C GLY A 427 15.33 -28.50 -4.76
N GLU A 428 14.49 -29.33 -5.39
CA GLU A 428 14.70 -29.79 -6.78
C GLU A 428 14.78 -28.63 -7.80
N ARG A 429 14.23 -27.47 -7.43
CA ARG A 429 14.16 -26.25 -8.23
C ARG A 429 14.94 -25.14 -7.54
N MET A 430 15.59 -24.29 -8.31
CA MET A 430 16.21 -23.08 -7.80
C MET A 430 15.09 -22.06 -7.53
N ASN A 431 15.05 -21.49 -6.33
CA ASN A 431 14.06 -20.47 -5.99
C ASN A 431 14.21 -19.21 -6.86
N ASN A 432 13.16 -18.40 -6.97
CA ASN A 432 13.14 -17.16 -7.72
C ASN A 432 13.32 -15.93 -6.81
N ILE A 433 13.65 -14.79 -7.40
CA ILE A 433 13.94 -13.56 -6.65
C ILE A 433 12.71 -12.84 -6.10
N SER A 434 11.47 -13.22 -6.43
CA SER A 434 10.27 -12.43 -6.07
C SER A 434 10.08 -12.27 -4.56
N VAL A 435 10.24 -13.36 -3.81
CA VAL A 435 10.22 -13.35 -2.33
C VAL A 435 11.37 -12.50 -1.78
N VAL A 436 12.58 -12.64 -2.33
CA VAL A 436 13.76 -11.92 -1.85
C VAL A 436 13.65 -10.42 -2.14
N ALA A 437 13.07 -10.03 -3.26
CA ALA A 437 12.83 -8.63 -3.62
C ALA A 437 11.84 -7.95 -2.66
N HIS A 438 10.76 -8.64 -2.28
CA HIS A 438 9.80 -8.19 -1.25
C HIS A 438 10.49 -7.97 0.11
N GLU A 439 11.18 -8.99 0.62
CA GLU A 439 11.87 -8.92 1.92
C GLU A 439 12.99 -7.85 1.92
N PHE A 440 13.69 -7.67 0.79
CA PHE A 440 14.69 -6.62 0.65
C PHE A 440 14.09 -5.20 0.67
N GLY A 441 12.85 -5.03 0.23
CA GLY A 441 12.11 -3.77 0.39
C GLY A 441 11.97 -3.39 1.87
N HIS A 442 11.75 -4.36 2.76
CA HIS A 442 11.73 -4.14 4.20
C HIS A 442 13.12 -3.84 4.80
N ILE A 443 14.21 -4.39 4.22
CA ILE A 443 15.58 -4.03 4.59
C ILE A 443 15.85 -2.55 4.28
N LEU A 444 15.33 -2.06 3.15
CA LEU A 444 15.40 -0.64 2.77
C LEU A 444 14.41 0.26 3.55
N GLY A 445 13.58 -0.30 4.43
CA GLY A 445 12.68 0.42 5.35
C GLY A 445 11.21 0.48 4.94
N LEU A 446 10.79 -0.20 3.88
CA LEU A 446 9.39 -0.20 3.41
C LEU A 446 8.47 -1.11 4.25
N PRO A 447 7.18 -0.79 4.40
CA PRO A 447 6.18 -1.62 5.10
C PRO A 447 5.60 -2.72 4.21
N ASP A 448 4.84 -3.65 4.81
CA ASP A 448 3.86 -4.48 4.09
C ASP A 448 2.73 -3.60 3.54
N LEU A 449 2.28 -3.84 2.30
CA LEU A 449 1.18 -3.13 1.64
C LEU A 449 0.07 -4.06 1.10
N TYR A 450 0.04 -5.33 1.53
CA TYR A 450 -1.02 -6.30 1.21
C TYR A 450 -2.16 -6.31 2.23
N ALA A 451 -3.34 -6.71 1.75
CA ALA A 451 -4.49 -7.02 2.56
C ALA A 451 -4.19 -8.18 3.52
N ARG A 452 -4.42 -7.99 4.82
CA ARG A 452 -4.25 -9.02 5.86
C ARG A 452 -5.55 -9.79 6.04
N PRO A 453 -5.66 -11.09 5.67
CA PRO A 453 -6.90 -11.85 5.81
C PRO A 453 -7.39 -11.97 7.26
N GLU A 454 -6.46 -11.90 8.23
CA GLU A 454 -6.75 -11.79 9.66
C GLU A 454 -7.49 -10.51 10.09
N ASN A 455 -7.53 -9.48 9.24
CA ASN A 455 -8.14 -8.17 9.53
C ASN A 455 -9.32 -7.90 8.56
N PRO A 456 -10.59 -8.09 8.99
CA PRO A 456 -11.76 -7.76 8.19
C PRO A 456 -11.73 -6.31 7.68
N GLY A 457 -11.95 -6.12 6.38
CA GLY A 457 -11.89 -4.81 5.73
C GLY A 457 -10.47 -4.33 5.35
N SER A 458 -9.41 -5.11 5.59
CA SER A 458 -8.06 -4.78 5.11
C SER A 458 -8.00 -4.80 3.59
N THR A 459 -7.73 -3.66 2.97
CA THR A 459 -7.37 -3.55 1.55
C THR A 459 -5.85 -3.66 1.36
N GLY A 460 -5.39 -3.74 0.10
CA GLY A 460 -3.97 -3.78 -0.25
C GLY A 460 -3.77 -3.62 -1.77
N LEU A 461 -2.51 -3.44 -2.21
CA LEU A 461 -2.19 -3.06 -3.58
C LEU A 461 -2.23 -4.22 -4.60
N GLY A 462 -2.52 -5.44 -4.16
CA GLY A 462 -2.58 -6.63 -5.00
C GLY A 462 -1.25 -6.89 -5.74
N GLY A 463 -1.34 -7.32 -7.00
CA GLY A 463 -0.19 -7.60 -7.87
C GLY A 463 0.50 -6.37 -8.47
N TRP A 464 0.21 -5.15 -8.02
CA TRP A 464 0.68 -3.91 -8.66
C TRP A 464 1.89 -3.25 -7.96
N SER A 465 2.19 -3.66 -6.72
CA SER A 465 3.42 -3.32 -5.98
C SER A 465 4.07 -4.57 -5.41
N VAL A 466 5.40 -4.68 -5.50
CA VAL A 466 6.16 -5.79 -4.89
C VAL A 466 5.94 -5.88 -3.38
N MET A 467 5.65 -4.78 -2.70
CA MET A 467 5.41 -4.72 -1.26
C MET A 467 4.02 -5.26 -0.86
N SER A 468 3.19 -5.62 -1.84
CA SER A 468 1.86 -6.22 -1.62
C SER A 468 1.90 -7.72 -1.97
N ASN A 469 1.18 -8.16 -3.02
CA ASN A 469 1.00 -9.57 -3.32
C ASN A 469 1.87 -9.94 -4.53
N GLN A 470 2.63 -11.04 -4.46
CA GLN A 470 3.47 -11.47 -5.59
C GLN A 470 2.62 -11.87 -6.80
N VAL A 471 3.02 -11.44 -8.00
CA VAL A 471 2.42 -11.94 -9.24
C VAL A 471 2.88 -13.38 -9.56
N ALA A 472 2.16 -14.03 -10.48
CA ALA A 472 2.46 -15.39 -10.91
C ALA A 472 3.86 -15.53 -11.52
N ASN A 473 4.34 -16.77 -11.62
CA ASN A 473 5.62 -17.17 -12.24
C ASN A 473 6.91 -16.71 -11.53
N GLY A 474 6.84 -15.89 -10.47
CA GLY A 474 8.02 -15.54 -9.67
C GLY A 474 8.88 -14.42 -10.26
N ARG A 475 8.30 -13.58 -11.13
CA ARG A 475 8.87 -12.28 -11.47
C ARG A 475 8.37 -11.23 -10.46
N PRO A 476 9.25 -10.44 -9.81
CA PRO A 476 8.78 -9.30 -9.03
C PRO A 476 8.30 -8.17 -9.95
N GLN A 477 7.07 -7.72 -9.75
CA GLN A 477 6.56 -6.47 -10.33
C GLN A 477 7.29 -5.24 -9.75
N HIS A 478 7.12 -4.05 -10.33
CA HIS A 478 7.68 -2.83 -9.76
C HIS A 478 7.09 -2.48 -8.38
N MET A 479 7.80 -1.63 -7.63
CA MET A 479 7.25 -0.90 -6.48
C MET A 479 6.23 0.17 -6.95
N ASP A 480 5.24 0.44 -6.11
CA ASP A 480 4.36 1.61 -6.24
C ASP A 480 5.16 2.93 -6.11
N PRO A 481 4.60 4.05 -6.61
CA PRO A 481 5.32 5.33 -6.63
C PRO A 481 5.52 5.92 -5.24
N TRP A 482 4.71 5.55 -4.23
CA TRP A 482 4.91 5.99 -2.85
C TRP A 482 6.16 5.35 -2.25
N CYS A 483 6.34 4.04 -2.40
CA CYS A 483 7.56 3.33 -2.00
C CYS A 483 8.81 3.90 -2.70
N LYS A 484 8.75 4.16 -4.01
CA LYS A 484 9.87 4.78 -4.75
C LYS A 484 10.18 6.20 -4.25
N GLU A 485 9.17 7.00 -3.92
CA GLU A 485 9.36 8.33 -3.32
C GLU A 485 9.96 8.24 -1.90
N GLN A 486 9.51 7.32 -1.05
CA GLN A 486 10.09 7.15 0.31
C GLN A 486 11.58 6.81 0.25
N LEU A 487 12.00 6.01 -0.72
CA LEU A 487 13.42 5.70 -0.96
C LEU A 487 14.17 6.86 -1.64
N GLY A 488 13.49 7.71 -2.40
CA GLY A 488 14.07 8.86 -3.12
C GLY A 488 14.45 8.53 -4.57
N TRP A 489 13.88 7.45 -5.12
CA TRP A 489 14.10 6.95 -6.48
C TRP A 489 13.12 7.54 -7.50
N LEU A 490 12.00 8.08 -7.02
CA LEU A 490 11.02 8.80 -7.80
C LEU A 490 10.79 10.16 -7.16
N LYS A 491 10.76 11.22 -7.98
CA LYS A 491 10.47 12.60 -7.56
C LYS A 491 9.26 13.12 -8.35
N PRO A 492 8.03 12.91 -7.86
CA PRO A 492 6.83 13.35 -8.57
C PRO A 492 6.77 14.87 -8.75
N ALA A 493 6.25 15.33 -9.89
CA ALA A 493 5.85 16.73 -10.06
C ALA A 493 4.60 17.03 -9.24
N VAL A 494 4.68 17.95 -8.28
CA VAL A 494 3.55 18.29 -7.39
C VAL A 494 2.62 19.27 -8.11
N ILE A 495 1.41 18.84 -8.44
CA ILE A 495 0.42 19.58 -9.23
C ILE A 495 -0.54 20.35 -8.34
N ASP A 496 -0.84 21.58 -8.75
CA ASP A 496 -1.97 22.35 -8.22
C ASP A 496 -3.24 22.02 -9.03
N PRO A 497 -4.22 21.29 -8.46
CA PRO A 497 -5.45 20.96 -9.18
C PRO A 497 -6.34 22.19 -9.43
N ARG A 498 -6.11 23.31 -8.72
CA ARG A 498 -6.91 24.54 -8.86
C ARG A 498 -6.60 25.30 -10.14
N VAL A 499 -5.58 24.89 -10.89
CA VAL A 499 -5.25 25.42 -12.22
C VAL A 499 -5.63 24.36 -13.26
N PRO A 500 -6.77 24.50 -13.96
CA PRO A 500 -7.20 23.55 -14.98
C PRO A 500 -6.14 23.40 -16.08
N GLN A 501 -5.65 22.18 -16.26
CA GLN A 501 -4.54 21.90 -17.17
C GLN A 501 -4.61 20.48 -17.74
N ARG A 502 -4.26 20.37 -19.02
CA ARG A 502 -4.14 19.10 -19.75
C ARG A 502 -2.71 18.59 -19.66
N LEU A 503 -2.55 17.41 -19.08
CA LEU A 503 -1.29 16.77 -18.81
C LEU A 503 -1.09 15.56 -19.72
N VAL A 504 0.17 15.24 -20.02
CA VAL A 504 0.59 13.97 -20.62
C VAL A 504 1.65 13.33 -19.75
N LEU A 505 1.54 12.02 -19.55
CA LEU A 505 2.39 11.22 -18.67
C LEU A 505 3.00 10.06 -19.44
N SER A 506 4.34 10.00 -19.47
CA SER A 506 5.06 8.93 -20.13
C SER A 506 5.12 7.67 -19.25
N PRO A 507 5.38 6.49 -19.83
CA PRO A 507 5.63 5.28 -19.05
C PRO A 507 6.72 5.50 -17.99
N VAL A 508 6.47 5.05 -16.76
CA VAL A 508 7.35 5.28 -15.61
C VAL A 508 8.57 4.34 -15.60
N GLU A 509 8.59 3.28 -16.43
CA GLU A 509 9.63 2.24 -16.44
C GLU A 509 10.99 2.76 -16.94
N GLY A 510 11.79 3.28 -16.01
CA GLY A 510 13.11 3.88 -16.28
C GLY A 510 13.14 5.41 -16.14
N SER A 511 12.08 6.03 -15.63
CA SER A 511 12.05 7.46 -15.30
C SER A 511 11.95 7.70 -13.80
N ALA A 512 12.84 8.55 -13.28
CA ALA A 512 12.81 9.04 -11.90
C ALA A 512 11.86 10.25 -11.70
N THR A 513 11.15 10.68 -12.75
CA THR A 513 10.31 11.90 -12.73
C THR A 513 8.91 11.73 -13.32
N GLU A 514 8.63 10.71 -14.14
CA GLU A 514 7.33 10.50 -14.81
C GLU A 514 6.24 10.00 -13.84
N CYS A 515 5.89 10.86 -12.89
CA CYS A 515 4.81 10.71 -11.93
C CYS A 515 4.29 12.09 -11.50
N PHE A 516 2.98 12.26 -11.38
CA PHE A 516 2.37 13.47 -10.82
C PHE A 516 1.87 13.22 -9.40
N LYS A 517 2.10 14.18 -8.50
CA LYS A 517 1.50 14.24 -7.16
C LYS A 517 0.43 15.33 -7.12
N VAL A 518 -0.84 14.94 -7.15
CA VAL A 518 -1.97 15.88 -7.15
C VAL A 518 -2.45 16.06 -5.71
N LEU A 519 -2.29 17.26 -5.16
CA LEU A 519 -2.66 17.53 -3.76
C LEU A 519 -4.19 17.60 -3.61
N VAL A 520 -4.79 16.65 -2.90
CA VAL A 520 -6.21 16.72 -2.50
C VAL A 520 -6.37 17.69 -1.35
N ARG A 521 -5.39 17.72 -0.42
CA ARG A 521 -5.35 18.68 0.69
C ARG A 521 -4.06 19.53 0.64
N PRO A 522 -4.12 20.86 0.88
CA PRO A 522 -2.94 21.74 0.84
C PRO A 522 -1.82 21.37 1.83
N ASP A 523 -2.18 20.73 2.94
CA ASP A 523 -1.27 20.24 3.98
C ASP A 523 -0.45 19.01 3.57
N GLY A 524 -0.75 18.41 2.40
CA GLY A 524 -0.12 17.16 1.95
C GLY A 524 -0.55 15.92 2.74
N SER A 525 -1.55 16.02 3.62
CA SER A 525 -2.08 14.87 4.37
C SER A 525 -2.93 13.94 3.51
N GLU A 526 -3.38 14.40 2.34
CA GLU A 526 -4.04 13.57 1.34
C GLU A 526 -3.70 14.03 -0.09
N TYR A 527 -3.32 13.09 -0.94
CA TYR A 527 -2.94 13.34 -2.34
C TYR A 527 -3.12 12.09 -3.20
N PHE A 528 -3.17 12.30 -4.52
CA PHE A 528 -3.04 11.22 -5.50
C PHE A 528 -1.61 11.18 -6.05
N LEU A 529 -1.05 9.98 -6.24
CA LEU A 529 0.07 9.74 -7.13
C LEU A 529 -0.45 9.14 -8.43
N LEU A 530 0.04 9.65 -9.56
CA LEU A 530 -0.35 9.23 -10.91
C LEU A 530 0.92 8.73 -11.62
N GLU A 531 0.94 7.47 -12.05
CA GLU A 531 1.99 6.91 -12.91
C GLU A 531 1.37 6.18 -14.10
N ASN A 532 2.00 6.21 -15.27
CA ASN A 532 1.61 5.39 -16.42
C ASN A 532 2.47 4.12 -16.41
N ARG A 533 1.84 2.93 -16.28
CA ARG A 533 2.53 1.64 -16.18
C ARG A 533 2.36 0.83 -17.46
N LYS A 534 3.44 0.27 -17.98
CA LYS A 534 3.49 -0.55 -19.21
C LYS A 534 3.85 -2.00 -18.90
N LYS A 535 3.36 -2.94 -19.72
CA LYS A 535 3.70 -4.37 -19.58
C LYS A 535 5.09 -4.68 -20.14
N HIS A 536 6.12 -4.15 -19.50
CA HIS A 536 7.51 -4.15 -19.97
C HIS A 536 8.46 -4.64 -18.88
N LYS A 537 9.56 -5.30 -19.27
CA LYS A 537 10.63 -5.79 -18.38
C LYS A 537 10.14 -6.53 -17.11
N PHE A 538 10.31 -5.96 -15.90
CA PHE A 538 9.82 -6.56 -14.66
C PHE A 538 8.29 -6.51 -14.50
N ASP A 539 7.63 -5.56 -15.15
CA ASP A 539 6.16 -5.46 -15.22
C ASP A 539 5.53 -6.21 -16.43
N ARG A 540 6.32 -6.98 -17.20
CA ARG A 540 5.85 -7.79 -18.36
C ARG A 540 4.66 -8.70 -18.02
N ASP A 541 4.55 -9.14 -16.77
CA ASP A 541 3.54 -10.10 -16.31
C ASP A 541 2.36 -9.45 -15.54
N LEU A 542 2.27 -8.10 -15.47
CA LEU A 542 1.11 -7.39 -14.90
C LEU A 542 -0.21 -7.74 -15.61
N ALA A 543 -1.35 -7.53 -14.94
CA ALA A 543 -2.67 -7.84 -15.50
C ALA A 543 -3.04 -6.95 -16.72
N ALA A 544 -2.72 -5.66 -16.66
CA ALA A 544 -3.02 -4.66 -17.69
C ALA A 544 -1.94 -3.53 -17.69
N GLU A 545 -2.11 -2.51 -18.54
CA GLU A 545 -1.24 -1.33 -18.63
C GLU A 545 -2.06 -0.05 -18.92
N GLY A 546 -1.63 1.08 -18.38
CA GLY A 546 -2.30 2.39 -18.45
C GLY A 546 -1.97 3.28 -17.25
N LEU A 547 -2.78 4.33 -17.05
CA LEU A 547 -2.66 5.25 -15.91
C LEU A 547 -3.14 4.58 -14.62
N MET A 548 -2.24 4.50 -13.63
CA MET A 548 -2.53 4.09 -12.27
C MET A 548 -2.78 5.34 -11.41
N ILE A 549 -3.86 5.35 -10.63
CA ILE A 549 -4.15 6.40 -9.66
C ILE A 549 -4.05 5.78 -8.26
N TRP A 550 -3.12 6.29 -7.45
CA TRP A 550 -2.87 5.82 -6.09
C TRP A 550 -3.30 6.90 -5.10
N ARG A 551 -4.30 6.66 -4.27
CA ARG A 551 -4.68 7.55 -3.17
C ARG A 551 -3.73 7.33 -2.00
N VAL A 552 -3.12 8.39 -1.48
CA VAL A 552 -2.30 8.34 -0.27
C VAL A 552 -2.95 9.20 0.81
N VAL A 553 -3.35 8.56 1.91
CA VAL A 553 -3.97 9.21 3.07
C VAL A 553 -3.03 9.10 4.27
N LYS A 554 -2.42 10.24 4.63
CA LYS A 554 -1.33 10.42 5.60
C LYS A 554 -0.08 9.62 5.22
N ARG A 555 -0.12 8.29 5.39
CA ARG A 555 0.95 7.33 5.06
C ARG A 555 0.42 5.98 4.54
N HIS A 556 -0.90 5.82 4.42
CA HIS A 556 -1.52 4.63 3.83
C HIS A 556 -1.72 4.88 2.34
N VAL A 557 -1.19 4.02 1.50
CA VAL A 557 -1.41 4.03 0.05
C VAL A 557 -2.46 3.00 -0.32
N ALA A 558 -3.41 3.39 -1.16
CA ALA A 558 -4.45 2.55 -1.73
C ALA A 558 -4.52 2.76 -3.25
N LEU A 559 -4.86 1.71 -3.99
CA LEU A 559 -4.99 1.76 -5.44
C LEU A 559 -6.45 2.05 -5.82
N VAL A 560 -6.68 3.12 -6.58
CA VAL A 560 -8.00 3.51 -7.07
C VAL A 560 -8.36 2.64 -8.27
N VAL A 561 -9.51 1.98 -8.23
CA VAL A 561 -9.94 1.02 -9.27
C VAL A 561 -10.79 1.70 -10.34
N SER A 562 -10.55 1.44 -11.63
CA SER A 562 -11.22 2.21 -12.70
C SER A 562 -12.72 1.91 -12.91
N HIS A 563 -13.33 1.01 -12.14
CA HIS A 563 -14.74 0.59 -12.31
C HIS A 563 -15.54 0.44 -11.01
N GLY A 564 -15.24 1.21 -9.96
CA GLY A 564 -16.10 1.26 -8.76
C GLY A 564 -16.23 -0.03 -7.95
N ILE A 565 -15.27 -0.94 -8.05
CA ILE A 565 -15.21 -2.18 -7.26
C ILE A 565 -14.66 -1.88 -5.85
N ASP A 566 -15.31 -0.95 -5.14
CA ASP A 566 -15.04 -0.65 -3.74
C ASP A 566 -15.91 -1.55 -2.84
N GLY A 567 -15.30 -2.17 -1.83
CA GLY A 567 -16.00 -2.97 -0.83
C GLY A 567 -15.12 -4.06 -0.19
N PRO A 568 -15.54 -4.64 0.95
CA PRO A 568 -14.75 -5.60 1.71
C PRO A 568 -14.53 -6.96 1.01
N ALA A 569 -15.07 -7.14 -0.20
CA ALA A 569 -14.95 -8.34 -1.03
C ALA A 569 -14.43 -8.05 -2.46
N ALA A 570 -13.83 -6.88 -2.70
CA ALA A 570 -13.13 -6.59 -3.96
C ALA A 570 -12.07 -7.69 -4.23
N PRO A 571 -11.96 -8.25 -5.45
CA PRO A 571 -11.26 -9.52 -5.67
C PRO A 571 -9.73 -9.37 -5.63
N GLY A 572 -9.17 -9.36 -4.42
CA GLY A 572 -7.79 -9.03 -4.04
C GLY A 572 -6.66 -9.94 -4.55
N VAL A 573 -6.81 -10.53 -5.73
CA VAL A 573 -5.78 -11.31 -6.43
C VAL A 573 -5.70 -10.95 -7.92
N PHE A 574 -6.84 -10.65 -8.59
CA PHE A 574 -6.90 -10.51 -10.06
C PHE A 574 -7.75 -9.31 -10.51
N LEU A 575 -7.49 -8.13 -9.94
CA LEU A 575 -8.08 -6.87 -10.38
C LEU A 575 -7.56 -6.49 -11.79
N ARG A 576 -8.27 -6.93 -12.84
CA ARG A 576 -7.95 -6.63 -14.26
C ARG A 576 -8.44 -5.24 -14.70
N SER A 577 -9.50 -4.76 -14.05
CA SER A 577 -10.16 -3.48 -14.26
C SER A 577 -9.58 -2.41 -13.33
N ILE A 578 -8.31 -2.06 -13.56
CA ILE A 578 -7.52 -1.19 -12.68
C ILE A 578 -7.00 0.07 -13.39
N PRO A 579 -6.23 -0.02 -14.49
CA PRO A 579 -5.70 1.19 -15.11
C PRO A 579 -6.80 2.00 -15.79
N TYR A 580 -6.55 3.29 -15.95
CA TYR A 580 -7.32 4.21 -16.77
C TYR A 580 -6.62 4.47 -18.12
N PRO A 581 -7.37 4.76 -19.20
CA PRO A 581 -8.80 4.54 -19.30
C PRO A 581 -9.13 3.04 -19.38
N SER A 582 -10.38 2.72 -19.08
CA SER A 582 -10.98 1.42 -19.34
C SER A 582 -12.07 1.53 -20.40
N ALA A 583 -12.62 0.40 -20.85
CA ALA A 583 -13.72 0.35 -21.81
C ALA A 583 -15.06 0.88 -21.27
N SER A 584 -15.12 1.35 -20.01
CA SER A 584 -16.34 1.88 -19.38
C SER A 584 -16.08 3.06 -18.45
N ASN A 585 -14.84 3.55 -18.34
CA ASN A 585 -14.51 4.73 -17.55
C ASN A 585 -13.17 5.37 -17.99
N ASP A 586 -13.22 6.66 -18.30
CA ASP A 586 -12.11 7.54 -18.63
C ASP A 586 -12.03 8.77 -17.70
N ALA A 587 -12.67 8.69 -16.52
CA ALA A 587 -12.73 9.76 -15.54
C ALA A 587 -12.63 9.28 -14.08
N PHE A 588 -12.09 10.15 -13.23
CA PHE A 588 -12.03 10.01 -11.79
C PHE A 588 -12.26 11.39 -11.16
N THR A 589 -13.47 11.61 -10.67
CA THR A 589 -14.00 12.93 -10.28
C THR A 589 -14.69 12.86 -8.93
N PRO A 590 -15.17 13.99 -8.37
CA PRO A 590 -15.91 13.97 -7.10
C PRO A 590 -17.22 13.15 -7.16
N PHE A 591 -17.65 12.78 -8.37
CA PHE A 591 -18.95 12.18 -8.72
C PHE A 591 -18.86 10.76 -9.26
N THR A 592 -17.66 10.27 -9.59
CA THR A 592 -17.47 8.88 -10.03
C THR A 592 -17.51 7.93 -8.85
N THR A 593 -17.65 6.62 -9.13
CA THR A 593 -17.35 5.54 -8.19
C THR A 593 -16.16 4.76 -8.74
N PRO A 594 -14.98 4.72 -8.09
CA PRO A 594 -14.64 5.43 -6.85
C PRO A 594 -14.65 6.96 -7.04
N SER A 595 -14.96 7.68 -5.97
CA SER A 595 -14.94 9.16 -5.95
C SER A 595 -13.54 9.68 -5.63
N SER A 596 -13.21 10.87 -6.15
CA SER A 596 -11.99 11.61 -5.81
C SER A 596 -12.09 12.45 -4.54
N ARG A 597 -13.29 12.62 -3.95
CA ARG A 597 -13.50 13.41 -2.71
C ARG A 597 -12.56 12.95 -1.58
N SER A 598 -12.15 13.89 -0.73
CA SER A 598 -11.20 13.67 0.39
C SER A 598 -11.72 12.63 1.39
N GLN A 599 -10.93 11.59 1.69
CA GLN A 599 -11.25 10.61 2.74
C GLN A 599 -11.06 11.19 4.16
N LEU A 600 -10.34 12.31 4.29
CA LEU A 600 -10.23 13.09 5.54
C LEU A 600 -11.28 14.23 5.63
N GLY A 601 -12.19 14.33 4.66
CA GLY A 601 -13.09 15.48 4.52
C GLY A 601 -12.40 16.76 4.05
N GLY A 602 -13.20 17.75 3.63
CA GLY A 602 -12.72 19.00 3.04
C GLY A 602 -11.81 18.78 1.83
N GLY A 603 -10.78 19.62 1.68
CA GLY A 603 -9.84 19.55 0.57
C GLY A 603 -10.43 20.05 -0.75
N TRP A 604 -9.71 19.81 -1.84
CA TRP A 604 -10.12 20.18 -3.19
C TRP A 604 -10.93 19.05 -3.85
N PRO A 605 -12.04 19.35 -4.54
CA PRO A 605 -12.78 18.37 -5.31
C PRO A 605 -12.05 18.13 -6.65
N VAL A 606 -10.92 17.42 -6.59
CA VAL A 606 -10.04 17.15 -7.73
C VAL A 606 -10.79 16.37 -8.80
N SER A 607 -10.76 16.83 -10.04
CA SER A 607 -11.36 16.12 -11.17
C SER A 607 -10.29 15.76 -12.20
N ILE A 608 -10.25 14.48 -12.59
CA ILE A 608 -9.35 13.93 -13.60
C ILE A 608 -10.23 13.34 -14.70
N THR A 609 -10.24 13.95 -15.88
CA THR A 609 -11.20 13.61 -16.95
C THR A 609 -10.51 13.46 -18.31
N ASN A 610 -11.25 12.95 -19.30
CA ASN A 610 -10.77 12.76 -20.67
C ASN A 610 -9.49 11.90 -20.73
N ILE A 611 -9.36 10.91 -19.83
CA ILE A 611 -8.16 10.09 -19.72
C ILE A 611 -8.06 9.22 -20.98
N ARG A 612 -7.02 9.41 -21.80
CA ARG A 612 -6.88 8.72 -23.08
C ARG A 612 -5.45 8.28 -23.36
N LYS A 613 -5.33 7.03 -23.82
CA LYS A 613 -4.05 6.43 -24.22
C LYS A 613 -3.69 6.89 -25.63
N LEU A 614 -2.47 7.37 -25.79
CA LEU A 614 -1.91 7.78 -27.09
C LEU A 614 -1.26 6.59 -27.79
N GLU A 615 -1.07 6.68 -29.12
CA GLU A 615 -0.51 5.60 -29.94
C GLU A 615 0.93 5.22 -29.52
N ASP A 616 1.70 6.19 -29.02
CA ASP A 616 3.06 6.00 -28.49
C ASP A 616 3.10 5.38 -27.07
N GLY A 617 1.94 5.12 -26.46
CA GLY A 617 1.82 4.51 -25.14
C GLY A 617 1.86 5.48 -23.96
N ARG A 618 1.98 6.80 -24.20
CA ARG A 618 1.71 7.83 -23.18
C ARG A 618 0.21 7.88 -22.85
N VAL A 619 -0.16 8.50 -21.74
CA VAL A 619 -1.57 8.81 -21.40
C VAL A 619 -1.72 10.32 -21.25
N GLU A 620 -2.72 10.89 -21.93
CA GLU A 620 -3.15 12.28 -21.78
C GLU A 620 -4.42 12.34 -20.92
N PHE A 621 -4.58 13.38 -20.10
CA PHE A 621 -5.77 13.63 -19.29
C PHE A 621 -5.86 15.11 -18.89
N THR A 622 -7.04 15.56 -18.47
CA THR A 622 -7.26 16.89 -17.92
C THR A 622 -7.38 16.82 -16.40
N ILE A 623 -6.63 17.66 -15.69
CA ILE A 623 -6.83 17.91 -14.25
C ILE A 623 -7.51 19.25 -14.04
N GLY A 624 -8.44 19.31 -13.08
CA GLY A 624 -8.98 20.53 -12.52
C GLY A 624 -9.55 20.32 -11.12
N VAL A 625 -10.36 21.29 -10.68
CA VAL A 625 -11.29 21.19 -9.56
C VAL A 625 -12.70 21.37 -10.08
N GLU A 626 -13.64 20.57 -9.56
CA GLU A 626 -15.02 20.51 -10.03
C GLU A 626 -15.95 20.75 -8.84
N TYR A 627 -16.60 21.92 -8.85
CA TYR A 627 -17.60 22.32 -7.86
C TYR A 627 -18.97 22.30 -8.54
N GLU A 628 -20.01 21.97 -7.78
CA GLU A 628 -21.43 22.11 -8.15
C GLU A 628 -21.88 23.58 -8.08
#